data_AF-A0A5E9B1E3-F1
#
_entry.id   AF-A0A5E9B1E3-F1
#
_cell.length_a   1.000
_cell.length_b   1.000
_cell.length_c   1.000
_cell.angle_alpha   90.00
_cell.angle_beta   90.00
_cell.angle_gamma   90.00
#
_symmetry.space_group_name_H-M   'P 1'
#
loop_
_entity.id
_entity.type
_entity.pdbx_description
1 polymer ?
#
loop_
_entity_poly.entity_id
_entity_poly.type
_entity_poly.pdbx_seq_one_letter_code
_entity_poly.pdbx_strand_id
1 'polypeptide(L)'
;MSKSEELRRRAMAAHDGISDEEDAALHEAAVADPDNPPLPDVLPPRRGRPKSERPKQHVPLRIDADVVERFKAGGPGWQSRMNEALRKAAGL
;
A
#
# COMPACT_ATOMS: atom_id res chain seq x y z
N MET A 1 -16.97 -24.28 11.20
CA MET A 1 -16.76 -23.42 10.02
C MET A 1 -16.01 -22.19 10.47
N SER A 2 -14.90 -21.86 9.81
CA SER A 2 -14.08 -20.69 10.16
C SER A 2 -14.78 -19.40 9.74
N LYS A 3 -14.61 -18.32 10.52
CA LYS A 3 -15.11 -16.96 10.19
C LYS A 3 -14.70 -16.50 8.78
N SER A 4 -13.54 -16.96 8.30
CA SER A 4 -13.06 -16.66 6.94
C SER A 4 -13.84 -17.38 5.84
N GLU A 5 -14.36 -18.59 6.11
CA GLU A 5 -15.15 -19.37 5.15
C GLU A 5 -16.57 -18.81 5.03
N GLU A 6 -17.16 -18.37 6.14
CA GLU A 6 -18.49 -17.77 6.15
C GLU A 6 -18.52 -16.42 5.43
N LEU A 7 -17.47 -15.60 5.61
CA LEU A 7 -17.31 -14.35 4.86
C LEU A 7 -17.15 -14.60 3.36
N ARG A 8 -16.36 -15.60 2.96
CA ARG A 8 -16.22 -15.98 1.54
C ARG A 8 -17.53 -16.49 0.95
N ARG A 9 -18.26 -17.35 1.67
CA ARG A 9 -19.56 -17.88 1.22
C ARG A 9 -20.58 -16.76 1.04
N ARG A 10 -20.65 -15.82 1.99
CA ARG A 10 -21.53 -14.65 1.90
C ARG A 10 -21.15 -13.73 0.74
N ALA A 11 -19.85 -13.55 0.48
CA ALA A 11 -19.36 -12.77 -0.65
C ALA A 11 -19.70 -13.42 -2.00
N MET A 12 -19.53 -14.74 -2.16
CA MET A 12 -19.88 -15.42 -3.42
C MET A 12 -21.39 -15.45 -3.65
N ALA A 13 -22.20 -15.70 -2.60
CA ALA A 13 -23.66 -15.69 -2.73
C ALA A 13 -24.23 -14.29 -3.09
N ALA A 14 -23.51 -13.21 -2.78
CA ALA A 14 -23.86 -11.86 -3.20
C ALA A 14 -23.43 -11.55 -4.65
N HIS A 15 -22.41 -12.24 -5.17
CA HIS A 15 -21.95 -12.08 -6.55
C HIS A 15 -22.86 -12.81 -7.55
N ASP A 16 -23.27 -14.04 -7.21
CA ASP A 16 -24.16 -14.86 -8.05
C ASP A 16 -25.62 -14.35 -8.08
N GLY A 17 -25.94 -13.29 -7.32
CA GLY A 17 -27.29 -12.74 -7.18
C GLY A 17 -27.59 -11.52 -8.06
N ILE A 18 -26.60 -10.98 -8.78
CA ILE A 18 -26.84 -9.93 -9.78
C ILE A 18 -27.28 -10.62 -11.06
N SER A 19 -28.48 -10.30 -11.52
CA SER A 19 -28.94 -10.75 -12.84
C SER A 19 -28.16 -10.07 -13.96
N ASP A 20 -28.07 -10.72 -15.12
CA ASP A 20 -27.43 -10.13 -16.31
C ASP A 20 -28.07 -8.77 -16.70
N GLU A 21 -29.37 -8.63 -16.41
CA GLU A 21 -30.14 -7.40 -16.65
C GLU A 21 -29.71 -6.26 -15.70
N GLU A 22 -29.50 -6.57 -14.42
CA GLU A 22 -29.00 -5.62 -13.43
C GLU A 22 -27.54 -5.23 -13.71
N ASP A 23 -26.70 -6.18 -14.14
CA ASP A 23 -25.31 -5.90 -14.54
C ASP A 23 -25.26 -4.97 -15.76
N ALA A 24 -26.11 -5.22 -16.77
CA ALA A 24 -26.23 -4.37 -17.95
C ALA A 24 -26.69 -2.95 -17.58
N ALA A 25 -27.67 -2.81 -16.68
CA ALA A 25 -28.16 -1.52 -16.23
C ALA A 25 -27.10 -0.72 -15.44
N LEU A 26 -26.30 -1.39 -14.60
CA LEU A 26 -25.18 -0.76 -13.89
C LEU A 26 -24.07 -0.34 -14.85
N HIS A 27 -23.77 -1.17 -15.86
CA HIS A 27 -22.79 -0.84 -16.89
C HIS A 27 -23.23 0.39 -17.71
N GLU A 28 -24.49 0.43 -18.14
CA GLU A 28 -25.06 1.58 -18.86
C GLU A 28 -24.97 2.87 -18.03
N ALA A 29 -25.33 2.79 -16.74
CA ALA A 29 -25.24 3.92 -15.82
C ALA A 29 -23.79 4.42 -15.66
N ALA A 30 -22.81 3.51 -15.62
CA ALA A 30 -21.39 3.87 -15.56
C ALA A 30 -20.90 4.50 -16.88
N VAL A 31 -21.35 4.01 -18.04
CA VAL A 31 -21.02 4.61 -19.35
C VAL A 31 -21.61 6.01 -19.49
N ALA A 32 -22.80 6.25 -18.92
CA ALA A 32 -23.44 7.55 -18.93
C ALA A 32 -22.76 8.58 -18.00
N ASP A 33 -21.96 8.15 -17.02
CA ASP A 33 -21.21 9.01 -16.10
C ASP A 33 -19.84 9.40 -16.70
N PRO A 34 -19.63 10.67 -17.12
CA PRO A 34 -18.36 11.10 -17.69
C PRO A 34 -17.18 11.06 -16.72
N ASP A 35 -17.43 11.15 -15.41
CA ASP A 35 -16.40 11.22 -14.37
C ASP A 35 -16.01 9.83 -13.84
N ASN A 36 -16.83 8.81 -14.10
CA ASN A 36 -16.57 7.45 -13.66
C ASN A 36 -16.96 6.39 -14.71
N PRO A 37 -16.32 6.41 -15.90
CA PRO A 37 -16.55 5.41 -16.92
C PRO A 37 -16.06 4.03 -16.45
N PRO A 38 -16.61 2.93 -16.99
CA PRO A 38 -16.11 1.59 -16.72
C PRO A 38 -14.62 1.48 -17.06
N LEU A 39 -13.88 0.77 -16.21
CA LEU A 39 -12.46 0.53 -16.43
C LEU A 39 -12.27 -0.38 -17.66
N PRO A 40 -11.20 -0.18 -18.45
CA PRO A 40 -10.85 -1.12 -19.50
C PRO A 40 -10.43 -2.46 -18.90
N ASP A 41 -10.68 -3.56 -19.63
CA ASP A 41 -10.33 -4.94 -19.22
C ASP A 41 -8.86 -5.08 -18.81
N VAL A 42 -7.99 -4.28 -19.43
CA VAL A 42 -6.58 -4.20 -19.11
C VAL A 42 -6.24 -2.79 -18.66
N LEU A 43 -5.97 -2.64 -17.36
CA LEU A 43 -5.46 -1.38 -16.82
C LEU A 43 -4.03 -1.13 -17.32
N PRO A 44 -3.70 0.10 -17.74
CA PRO A 44 -2.32 0.46 -18.04
C PRO A 44 -1.48 0.28 -16.76
N PRO A 45 -0.19 -0.10 -16.88
CA PRO A 45 0.68 -0.28 -15.72
C PRO A 45 0.67 1.00 -14.88
N ARG A 46 0.30 0.87 -13.61
CA ARG A 46 0.30 1.98 -12.65
C ARG A 46 1.70 2.60 -12.60
N ARG A 47 1.86 3.78 -13.20
CA ARG A 47 3.11 4.56 -13.16
C ARG A 47 3.26 5.16 -11.77
N GLY A 48 3.71 4.34 -10.82
CA GLY A 48 4.19 4.82 -9.52
C GLY A 48 5.51 5.58 -9.66
N ARG A 49 5.99 6.18 -8.57
CA ARG A 49 7.36 6.71 -8.50
C ARG A 49 8.33 5.61 -8.96
N PRO A 50 9.31 5.93 -9.83
CA PRO A 50 10.34 4.98 -10.21
C PRO A 50 10.95 4.31 -8.99
N LYS A 51 11.11 2.99 -9.05
CA LYS A 51 11.75 2.23 -7.98
C LYS A 51 13.16 2.78 -7.78
N SER A 52 13.53 3.09 -6.53
CA SER A 52 14.92 3.45 -6.24
C SER A 52 15.81 2.24 -6.50
N GLU A 53 16.92 2.44 -7.23
CA GLU A 53 17.96 1.42 -7.44
C GLU A 53 18.53 0.90 -6.10
N ARG A 54 18.60 1.79 -5.10
CA ARG A 54 19.16 1.48 -3.78
C ARG A 54 18.21 1.97 -2.68
N PRO A 55 17.12 1.23 -2.41
CA PRO A 55 16.22 1.59 -1.31
C PRO A 55 16.91 1.40 0.04
N LYS A 56 16.46 2.14 1.06
CA LYS A 56 16.87 1.88 2.45
C LYS A 56 16.42 0.47 2.84
N GLN A 57 17.32 -0.29 3.44
CA GLN A 57 17.00 -1.63 3.92
C GLN A 57 16.47 -1.56 5.36
N HIS A 58 15.37 -2.24 5.64
CA HIS A 58 14.87 -2.42 7.01
C HIS A 58 15.65 -3.55 7.67
N VAL A 59 16.47 -3.21 8.68
CA VAL A 59 17.30 -4.17 9.40
C VAL A 59 16.83 -4.24 10.85
N PRO A 60 16.42 -5.42 11.37
CA PRO A 60 16.11 -5.57 12.79
C PRO A 60 17.41 -5.59 13.61
N LEU A 61 17.80 -4.43 14.14
CA LEU A 61 18.99 -4.24 14.97
C LEU A 61 18.58 -3.77 16.36
N ARG A 62 19.25 -4.28 17.40
CA ARG A 62 19.18 -3.72 18.76
C ARG A 62 20.22 -2.60 18.89
N ILE A 63 19.77 -1.42 19.31
CA ILE A 63 20.60 -0.24 19.58
C ILE A 63 20.38 0.11 21.04
N ASP A 64 21.44 0.54 21.72
CA ASP A 64 21.36 1.00 23.11
C ASP A 64 20.34 2.15 23.25
N ALA A 65 19.60 2.14 24.37
CA ALA A 65 18.48 3.04 24.57
C ALA A 65 18.94 4.51 24.67
N ASP A 66 20.05 4.77 25.32
CA ASP A 66 20.64 6.11 25.48
C ASP A 66 21.02 6.73 24.13
N VAL A 67 21.56 5.93 23.19
CA VAL A 67 21.85 6.36 21.82
C VAL A 67 20.57 6.79 21.11
N VAL A 68 19.53 5.96 21.16
CA VAL A 68 18.22 6.27 20.53
C VAL A 68 17.62 7.55 21.12
N GLU A 69 17.62 7.67 22.44
CA GLU A 69 17.08 8.86 23.13
C GLU A 69 17.87 10.11 22.79
N ARG A 70 19.21 10.02 22.69
CA ARG A 70 20.05 11.15 22.25
C ARG A 70 19.67 11.65 20.85
N PHE A 71 19.42 10.75 19.90
CA PHE A 71 19.01 11.17 18.56
C PHE A 71 17.59 11.74 18.55
N LYS A 72 16.64 11.10 19.24
CA LYS A 72 15.25 11.56 19.36
C LYS A 72 15.13 12.95 19.99
N ALA A 73 15.95 13.25 21.00
CA ALA A 73 15.98 14.57 21.65
C ALA A 73 16.26 15.73 20.66
N GLY A 74 16.94 15.45 19.54
CA GLY A 74 17.12 16.42 18.46
C GLY A 74 15.87 16.67 17.60
N GLY A 75 14.72 16.10 17.94
CA GLY A 75 13.45 16.33 17.25
C GLY A 75 13.30 15.58 15.92
N PRO A 76 12.33 16.00 15.07
CA PRO A 76 12.04 15.37 13.79
C PRO A 76 13.28 15.11 12.93
N GLY A 77 13.26 14.01 12.17
CA GLY A 77 14.40 13.62 11.34
C GLY A 77 15.54 12.93 12.08
N TRP A 78 15.37 12.57 13.36
CA TRP A 78 16.41 11.90 14.15
C TRP A 78 16.93 10.60 13.52
N GLN A 79 16.07 9.81 12.87
CA GLN A 79 16.48 8.60 12.15
C GLN A 79 17.38 8.90 10.96
N SER A 80 17.14 10.01 10.26
CA SER A 80 18.00 10.46 9.15
C SER A 80 19.37 10.87 9.65
N ARG A 81 19.44 11.63 10.76
CA ARG A 81 20.72 11.99 11.42
C ARG A 81 21.48 10.77 11.91
N MET A 82 20.77 9.80 12.49
CA MET A 82 21.37 8.53 12.92
C MET A 82 21.94 7.76 11.72
N ASN A 83 21.20 7.68 10.61
CA ASN A 83 21.69 7.05 9.40
C ASN A 83 22.92 7.77 8.81
N GLU A 84 22.96 9.10 8.84
CA GLU A 84 24.13 9.88 8.42
C GLU A 84 25.37 9.59 9.29
N ALA A 85 25.20 9.50 10.60
CA ALA A 85 26.27 9.11 11.51
C ALA A 85 26.81 7.69 11.20
N LEU A 86 25.91 6.74 10.90
CA LEU A 86 26.29 5.38 10.49
C LEU A 86 27.05 5.37 9.16
N ARG A 87 26.63 6.19 8.18
CA ARG A 87 27.36 6.35 6.92
C ARG A 87 28.77 6.88 7.15
N LYS A 88 28.90 7.95 7.94
CA LYS A 88 30.20 8.53 8.29
C LYS A 88 31.11 7.51 8.99
N ALA A 89 30.57 6.75 9.94
CA ALA A 89 31.33 5.70 10.63
C ALA A 89 31.77 4.56 9.69
N ALA A 90 30.98 4.27 8.65
CA ALA A 90 31.31 3.29 7.61
C ALA A 90 32.18 3.86 6.47
N GLY A 91 32.51 5.16 6.47
CA GLY A 91 33.26 5.82 5.40
C GLY A 91 32.45 6.07 4.11
N LEU A 92 31.13 6.26 4.22
CA LEU A 92 30.17 6.47 3.13
C LEU A 92 29.59 7.89 3.06
#